data_AF-A0A832L8V9-F1
#
_entry.id   AF-A0A832L8V9-F1
#
_cell.length_a   1.000
_cell.length_b   1.000
_cell.length_c   1.000
_cell.angle_alpha   90.00
_cell.angle_beta   90.00
_cell.angle_gamma   90.00
#
_symmetry.space_group_name_H-M   'P 1'
#
loop_
_entity.id
_entity.type
_entity.pdbx_description
1 polymer ?
#
loop_
_entity_poly.entity_id
_entity_poly.type
_entity_poly.pdbx_seq_one_letter_code
_entity_poly.pdbx_strand_id
1 'polypeptide(L)'
;MRVADVLQINKSGLPADEFTYALKAHFDFVICNKDYTPEFAVEFDEEYHKFDEDTIRRDKLKSNICYKLKFPLLRIISDYLEKIGKFPAILSWITELYFLQQRFYVAQEKGQIPMDEPWLWFSLVGYDPFIQHRAFVEQAFNKGLCCDPLTENISGSCNDGKSHATLAILKIKDDEYITSLVECSAINFYVIPPRAISTEIAEYNIAKKLQKYIEGNNSSISTYPAILKMRKYFVEKYDTFPYSINLDG
;
A
#
# COMPACT_ATOMS: atom_id res chain seq x y z
N MET A 1 22.02 1.42 1.49
CA MET A 1 22.83 0.47 2.31
C MET A 1 22.87 -0.88 1.58
N ARG A 2 23.99 -1.63 1.55
CA ARG A 2 24.00 -2.90 0.80
C ARG A 2 23.13 -3.94 1.48
N VAL A 3 22.49 -4.80 0.70
CA VAL A 3 21.67 -5.91 1.23
C VAL A 3 22.51 -6.79 2.16
N ALA A 4 23.76 -7.08 1.77
CA ALA A 4 24.71 -7.87 2.58
C ALA A 4 25.13 -7.20 3.92
N ASP A 5 24.98 -5.88 4.05
CA ASP A 5 25.30 -5.18 5.31
C ASP A 5 24.11 -5.25 6.31
N VAL A 6 22.91 -5.54 5.80
CA VAL A 6 21.65 -5.57 6.56
C VAL A 6 21.26 -6.99 6.91
N LEU A 7 21.44 -7.91 5.96
CA LEU A 7 21.00 -9.30 6.08
C LEU A 7 22.18 -10.23 6.31
N GLN A 8 21.99 -11.23 7.19
CA GLN A 8 22.94 -12.33 7.33
C GLN A 8 22.85 -13.27 6.12
N ILE A 9 23.57 -12.94 5.05
CA ILE A 9 23.57 -13.73 3.82
C ILE A 9 24.53 -14.93 3.85
N ASN A 10 25.52 -14.93 4.74
CA ASN A 10 26.46 -16.03 4.88
C ASN A 10 25.79 -17.25 5.51
N LYS A 11 25.94 -18.43 4.88
CA LYS A 11 25.28 -19.68 5.30
C LYS A 11 23.75 -19.58 5.41
N SER A 12 23.15 -18.64 4.68
CA SER A 12 21.71 -18.37 4.69
C SER A 12 20.87 -19.37 3.90
N GLY A 13 21.50 -20.22 3.08
CA GLY A 13 20.80 -21.11 2.15
C GLY A 13 20.30 -20.43 0.88
N LEU A 14 20.69 -19.18 0.61
CA LEU A 14 20.39 -18.52 -0.65
C LEU A 14 21.06 -19.26 -1.84
N PRO A 15 20.34 -19.44 -2.97
CA PRO A 15 20.93 -19.84 -4.24
C PRO A 15 22.06 -18.91 -4.70
N ALA A 16 22.94 -19.42 -5.56
CA ALA A 16 24.18 -18.71 -5.94
C ALA A 16 23.93 -17.36 -6.64
N ASP A 17 22.88 -17.25 -7.44
CA ASP A 17 22.48 -16.03 -8.13
C ASP A 17 21.93 -14.98 -7.16
N GLU A 18 21.05 -15.38 -6.24
CA GLU A 18 20.53 -14.53 -5.17
C GLU A 18 21.64 -14.07 -4.22
N PHE A 19 22.55 -14.97 -3.83
CA PHE A 19 23.72 -14.63 -3.00
C PHE A 19 24.63 -13.61 -3.68
N THR A 20 24.97 -13.84 -4.96
CA THR A 20 25.80 -12.93 -5.74
C THR A 20 25.13 -11.57 -5.92
N TYR A 21 23.81 -11.57 -6.10
CA TYR A 21 23.03 -10.33 -6.20
C TYR A 21 23.02 -9.58 -4.87
N ALA A 22 22.79 -10.25 -3.74
CA ALA A 22 22.76 -9.63 -2.41
C ALA A 22 24.08 -8.92 -2.03
N LEU A 23 25.21 -9.42 -2.53
CA LEU A 23 26.52 -8.77 -2.33
C LEU A 23 26.65 -7.41 -3.04
N LYS A 24 25.88 -7.18 -4.10
CA LYS A 24 25.98 -5.99 -4.96
C LYS A 24 24.78 -5.06 -4.84
N ALA A 25 23.63 -5.61 -4.46
CA ALA A 25 22.38 -4.87 -4.34
C ALA A 25 22.37 -3.94 -3.12
N HIS A 26 21.59 -2.88 -3.23
CA HIS A 26 21.36 -1.91 -2.17
C HIS A 26 19.87 -1.77 -1.90
N PHE A 27 19.53 -1.48 -0.65
CA PHE A 27 18.25 -0.89 -0.29
C PHE A 27 18.32 0.63 -0.42
N ASP A 28 17.25 1.24 -0.94
CA ASP A 28 17.11 2.70 -1.03
C ASP A 28 17.10 3.30 0.38
N PHE A 29 16.21 2.77 1.22
CA PHE A 29 16.15 3.12 2.63
C PHE A 29 16.06 1.86 3.49
N VAL A 30 16.62 1.97 4.70
CA VAL A 30 16.46 0.96 5.74
C VAL A 30 16.10 1.67 7.02
N ILE A 31 15.01 1.21 7.61
CA ILE A 31 14.50 1.72 8.85
C ILE A 31 15.15 0.94 9.97
N CYS A 32 15.80 1.66 10.88
CA CYS A 32 16.45 1.10 12.05
C CYS A 32 15.74 1.54 13.32
N ASN A 33 15.83 0.70 14.35
CA ASN A 33 15.45 1.10 15.70
C ASN A 33 16.49 2.05 16.33
N LYS A 34 16.24 2.43 17.59
CA LYS A 34 17.12 3.33 18.38
C LYS A 34 18.55 2.81 18.55
N ASP A 35 18.75 1.50 18.43
CA ASP A 35 20.04 0.82 18.59
C ASP A 35 20.72 0.59 17.22
N TYR A 36 20.25 1.28 16.18
CA TYR A 36 20.69 1.18 14.79
C TYR A 36 20.55 -0.24 14.20
N THR A 37 19.71 -1.09 14.80
CA THR A 37 19.42 -2.42 14.24
C THR A 37 18.37 -2.28 13.14
N PRO A 38 18.60 -2.83 11.94
CA PRO A 38 17.62 -2.83 10.85
C PRO A 38 16.34 -3.58 11.21
N GLU A 39 15.18 -2.96 10.96
CA GLU A 39 13.85 -3.51 11.23
C GLU A 39 13.11 -3.86 9.93
N PHE A 40 13.21 -2.99 8.92
CA PHE A 40 12.68 -3.25 7.57
C PHE A 40 13.35 -2.34 6.52
N ALA A 41 13.24 -2.72 5.25
CA ALA A 41 13.67 -1.89 4.13
C ALA A 41 12.48 -1.24 3.41
N VAL A 42 12.76 -0.11 2.76
CA VAL A 42 11.83 0.58 1.86
C VAL A 42 12.51 0.75 0.50
N GLU A 43 11.79 0.37 -0.56
CA GLU A 43 12.19 0.54 -1.97
C GLU A 43 11.23 1.49 -2.66
N PHE A 44 11.77 2.43 -3.44
CA PHE A 44 10.98 3.37 -4.20
C PHE A 44 10.85 2.90 -5.66
N ASP A 45 9.65 2.50 -6.06
CA ASP A 45 9.35 2.00 -7.38
C ASP A 45 8.80 3.14 -8.26
N GLU A 46 9.57 3.62 -9.23
CA GLU A 46 9.08 4.52 -10.28
C GLU A 46 8.19 3.79 -11.30
N GLU A 47 7.16 4.47 -11.83
CA GLU A 47 6.21 3.89 -12.78
C GLU A 47 6.87 3.34 -14.07
N TYR A 48 8.00 3.89 -14.47
CA TYR A 48 8.74 3.48 -15.67
C TYR A 48 9.46 2.12 -15.51
N HIS A 49 9.66 1.63 -14.29
CA HIS A 49 10.32 0.34 -14.03
C HIS A 49 9.47 -0.88 -14.39
N LYS A 50 8.20 -0.68 -14.76
CA LYS A 50 7.26 -1.77 -15.12
C LYS A 50 7.50 -2.38 -16.49
N PHE A 51 8.35 -1.78 -17.33
CA PHE A 51 8.59 -2.24 -18.71
C PHE A 51 10.03 -2.69 -18.98
N ASP A 52 10.95 -2.43 -18.04
CA ASP A 52 12.34 -2.85 -18.15
C ASP A 52 12.53 -4.25 -17.53
N GLU A 53 12.76 -5.25 -18.37
CA GLU A 53 12.93 -6.65 -17.96
C GLU A 53 14.04 -6.83 -16.93
N ASP A 54 15.14 -6.07 -17.05
CA ASP A 54 16.27 -6.16 -16.12
C ASP A 54 15.92 -5.60 -14.74
N THR A 55 15.17 -4.49 -14.69
CA THR A 55 14.66 -3.98 -13.42
C THR A 55 13.66 -4.95 -12.79
N ILE A 56 12.69 -5.46 -13.55
CA ILE A 56 11.73 -6.45 -13.05
C ILE A 56 12.45 -7.69 -12.48
N ARG A 57 13.52 -8.16 -13.13
CA ARG A 57 14.32 -9.29 -12.67
C ARG A 57 15.05 -8.99 -11.36
N ARG A 58 15.70 -7.82 -11.27
CA ARG A 58 16.43 -7.36 -10.06
C ARG A 58 15.50 -7.18 -8.86
N ASP A 59 14.31 -6.67 -9.13
CA ASP A 59 13.23 -6.47 -8.18
C ASP A 59 12.72 -7.80 -7.60
N LYS A 60 12.47 -8.77 -8.49
CA LYS A 60 12.10 -10.14 -8.09
C LYS A 60 13.18 -10.79 -7.25
N LEU A 61 14.47 -10.64 -7.61
CA LEU A 61 15.58 -11.16 -6.81
C LEU A 61 15.60 -10.55 -5.41
N LYS A 62 15.52 -9.21 -5.30
CA LYS A 62 15.51 -8.52 -4.01
C LYS A 62 14.33 -8.96 -3.14
N SER A 63 13.15 -9.05 -3.75
CA SER A 63 11.93 -9.54 -3.12
C SER A 63 12.05 -10.98 -2.61
N ASN A 64 12.68 -11.86 -3.39
CA ASN A 64 12.89 -13.26 -3.01
C ASN A 64 13.91 -13.41 -1.88
N ILE A 65 14.99 -12.63 -1.91
CA ILE A 65 15.99 -12.60 -0.82
C ILE A 65 15.32 -12.17 0.49
N CYS A 66 14.59 -11.06 0.49
CA CYS A 66 13.91 -10.57 1.69
C CYS A 66 12.87 -11.58 2.20
N TYR A 67 12.12 -12.20 1.27
CA TYR A 67 11.17 -13.27 1.60
C TYR A 67 11.84 -14.44 2.33
N LYS A 68 12.90 -15.01 1.74
CA LYS A 68 13.62 -16.19 2.28
C LYS A 68 14.33 -15.89 3.60
N LEU A 69 14.89 -14.69 3.74
CA LEU A 69 15.58 -14.27 4.96
C LEU A 69 14.65 -13.68 6.02
N LYS A 70 13.33 -13.74 5.80
CA LYS A 70 12.30 -13.23 6.72
C LYS A 70 12.48 -11.76 7.08
N PHE A 71 13.08 -10.98 6.18
CA PHE A 71 13.28 -9.56 6.39
C PHE A 71 12.12 -8.77 5.77
N PRO A 72 11.47 -7.85 6.51
CA PRO A 72 10.37 -7.07 5.97
C PRO A 72 10.87 -6.07 4.91
N LEU A 73 10.16 -6.04 3.78
CA LEU A 73 10.40 -5.11 2.69
C LEU A 73 9.09 -4.47 2.25
N LEU A 74 9.03 -3.14 2.28
CA LEU A 74 7.92 -2.35 1.76
C LEU A 74 8.36 -1.67 0.46
N ARG A 75 7.60 -1.82 -0.61
CA ARG A 75 7.84 -1.08 -1.86
C ARG A 75 6.76 -0.04 -2.05
N ILE A 76 7.18 1.19 -2.31
CA ILE A 76 6.34 2.37 -2.32
C ILE A 76 6.45 3.12 -3.65
N ILE A 77 5.41 3.87 -3.97
CA ILE A 77 5.38 4.85 -5.06
C ILE A 77 5.33 6.27 -4.47
N SER A 78 5.32 7.30 -5.33
CA SER A 78 5.26 8.71 -4.92
C SER A 78 4.14 9.04 -3.92
N ASP A 79 2.98 8.37 -4.03
CA ASP A 79 1.81 8.62 -3.18
C ASP A 79 2.14 8.43 -1.69
N TYR A 80 3.08 7.54 -1.36
CA TYR A 80 3.47 7.25 0.02
C TYR A 80 4.27 8.38 0.67
N LEU A 81 4.80 9.31 -0.13
CA LEU A 81 5.54 10.47 0.33
C LEU A 81 4.62 11.66 0.64
N GLU A 82 3.32 11.54 0.36
CA GLU A 82 2.38 12.61 0.65
C GLU A 82 2.12 12.80 2.14
N LYS A 83 1.99 14.05 2.55
CA LYS A 83 1.58 14.41 3.91
C LYS A 83 0.14 13.97 4.18
N ILE A 84 -0.10 13.34 5.32
CA ILE A 84 -1.44 12.85 5.72
C ILE A 84 -1.72 13.14 7.20
N GLY A 85 -2.82 13.84 7.49
CA GLY A 85 -3.16 14.25 8.85
C GLY A 85 -2.00 14.96 9.57
N LYS A 86 -1.59 14.41 10.73
CA LYS A 86 -0.44 14.89 11.52
C LYS A 86 0.93 14.37 11.04
N PHE A 87 0.94 13.37 10.15
CA PHE A 87 2.16 12.71 9.72
C PHE A 87 2.78 13.45 8.53
N PRO A 88 4.12 13.61 8.49
CA PRO A 88 4.80 14.30 7.41
C PRO A 88 4.71 13.55 6.07
N ALA A 89 4.57 12.22 6.12
CA ALA A 89 4.32 11.36 4.97
C ALA A 89 3.46 10.13 5.37
N ILE A 90 2.74 9.52 4.42
CA ILE A 90 2.07 8.22 4.63
C ILE A 90 3.10 7.16 5.06
N LEU A 91 4.31 7.17 4.48
CA LEU A 91 5.40 6.28 4.91
C LEU A 91 5.76 6.46 6.39
N SER A 92 5.72 7.70 6.90
CA SER A 92 5.98 7.98 8.32
C SER A 92 4.89 7.39 9.21
N TRP A 93 3.63 7.46 8.79
CA TRP A 93 2.52 6.80 9.49
C TRP A 93 2.70 5.28 9.55
N ILE A 94 3.01 4.64 8.40
CA ILE A 94 3.28 3.20 8.33
C ILE A 94 4.46 2.81 9.25
N THR A 95 5.52 3.63 9.25
CA THR A 95 6.70 3.43 10.10
C THR A 95 6.38 3.55 11.59
N GLU A 96 5.57 4.54 11.98
CA GLU A 96 5.12 4.66 13.38
C GLU A 96 4.27 3.47 13.81
N LEU A 97 3.34 3.01 12.95
CA LEU A 97 2.55 1.82 13.23
C LEU A 97 3.41 0.57 13.39
N TYR A 98 4.49 0.44 12.62
CA TYR A 98 5.44 -0.67 12.77
C TYR A 98 6.01 -0.71 14.19
N PHE A 99 6.55 0.41 14.67
CA PHE A 99 7.12 0.46 16.01
C PHE A 99 6.08 0.35 17.11
N LEU A 100 4.85 0.80 16.88
CA LEU A 100 3.74 0.60 17.82
C LEU A 100 3.33 -0.87 17.92
N GLN A 101 3.31 -1.61 16.81
CA GLN A 101 3.04 -3.05 16.81
C GLN A 101 4.08 -3.81 17.63
N GLN A 102 5.37 -3.47 17.47
CA GLN A 102 6.43 -4.09 18.28
C GLN A 102 6.22 -3.82 19.78
N ARG A 103 5.86 -2.59 20.15
CA ARG A 103 5.55 -2.23 21.54
C ARG A 103 4.29 -2.94 22.06
N PHE A 104 3.29 -3.13 21.21
CA PHE A 104 2.08 -3.88 21.52
C PHE A 104 2.42 -5.33 21.88
N TYR A 105 3.25 -6.01 21.09
CA TYR A 105 3.68 -7.39 21.38
C TYR A 105 4.54 -7.48 22.66
N VAL A 106 5.45 -6.53 22.88
CA VAL A 106 6.19 -6.46 24.16
C VAL A 106 5.27 -6.23 25.36
N ALA A 107 4.20 -5.45 25.20
CA ALA A 107 3.20 -5.23 26.24
C ALA A 107 2.36 -6.50 26.51
N GLN A 108 2.06 -7.29 25.48
CA GLN A 108 1.43 -8.60 25.62
C GLN A 108 2.32 -9.57 26.42
N GLU A 109 3.61 -9.69 26.07
CA GLU A 109 4.58 -10.53 26.79
C GLU A 109 4.71 -10.15 28.27
N LYS A 110 4.50 -8.87 28.61
CA LYS A 110 4.52 -8.34 29.97
C LYS A 110 3.18 -8.45 30.71
N GLY A 111 2.14 -8.98 30.07
CA GLY A 111 0.79 -9.09 30.63
C GLY A 111 0.05 -7.76 30.78
N GLN A 112 0.48 -6.71 30.08
CA GLN A 112 -0.17 -5.39 30.08
C GLN A 112 -1.33 -5.33 29.08
N ILE A 113 -1.28 -6.17 28.06
CA ILE A 113 -2.33 -6.38 27.06
C ILE A 113 -2.62 -7.88 27.03
N PRO A 114 -3.89 -8.32 26.97
CA PRO A 114 -4.22 -9.75 26.82
C PRO A 114 -3.54 -10.38 25.60
N MET A 115 -3.08 -11.63 25.71
CA MET A 115 -2.41 -12.35 24.62
C MET A 115 -3.32 -12.63 23.42
N ASP A 116 -4.63 -12.64 23.63
CA ASP A 116 -5.67 -12.85 22.62
C ASP A 116 -6.18 -11.53 21.99
N GLU A 117 -5.74 -10.38 22.49
CA GLU A 117 -6.04 -9.08 21.87
C GLU A 117 -5.35 -8.98 20.50
N PRO A 118 -6.10 -8.82 19.39
CA PRO A 118 -5.50 -8.71 18.07
C PRO A 118 -4.88 -7.32 17.85
N TRP A 119 -3.79 -7.26 17.09
CA TRP A 119 -3.29 -5.98 16.57
C TRP A 119 -4.25 -5.44 15.49
N LEU A 120 -4.97 -4.36 15.82
CA LEU A 120 -5.88 -3.66 14.91
C LEU A 120 -5.47 -2.19 14.77
N TRP A 121 -4.72 -1.86 13.72
CA TRP A 121 -4.17 -0.52 13.50
C TRP A 121 -5.26 0.58 13.51
N PHE A 122 -6.45 0.30 12.99
CA PHE A 122 -7.57 1.25 12.91
C PHE A 122 -8.27 1.48 14.26
N SER A 123 -7.99 0.66 15.28
CA SER A 123 -8.54 0.84 16.63
C SER A 123 -7.71 1.81 17.48
N LEU A 124 -6.55 2.24 16.98
CA LEU A 124 -5.69 3.20 17.67
C LEU A 124 -6.24 4.62 17.51
N VAL A 125 -6.84 5.14 18.58
CA VAL A 125 -7.43 6.48 18.61
C VAL A 125 -6.38 7.53 18.24
N GLY A 126 -6.69 8.36 17.24
CA GLY A 126 -5.81 9.44 16.75
C GLY A 126 -4.63 8.97 15.88
N TYR A 127 -4.64 7.71 15.44
CA TYR A 127 -3.65 7.12 14.54
C TYR A 127 -4.22 6.71 13.17
N ASP A 128 -5.51 6.93 12.93
CA ASP A 128 -6.12 6.80 11.60
C ASP A 128 -6.14 8.19 10.94
N PRO A 129 -5.21 8.48 10.00
CA PRO A 129 -5.13 9.78 9.38
C PRO A 129 -6.06 9.91 8.17
N PHE A 130 -6.78 8.84 7.79
CA PHE A 130 -7.66 8.78 6.62
C PHE A 130 -9.12 9.07 6.96
N ILE A 131 -9.50 8.99 8.25
CA ILE A 131 -10.87 9.19 8.73
C ILE A 131 -11.51 10.50 8.21
N GLN A 132 -10.74 11.59 8.13
CA GLN A 132 -11.24 12.89 7.66
C GLN A 132 -11.58 12.86 6.16
N HIS A 133 -10.86 12.06 5.37
CA HIS A 133 -11.10 11.94 3.94
C HIS A 133 -12.32 11.06 3.64
N ARG A 134 -12.51 9.98 4.39
CA ARG A 134 -13.74 9.17 4.35
C ARG A 134 -14.97 10.01 4.74
N ALA A 135 -14.87 10.75 5.86
CA ALA A 135 -15.93 11.66 6.28
C ALA A 135 -16.20 12.78 5.26
N PHE A 136 -15.17 13.26 4.55
CA PHE A 136 -15.33 14.26 3.50
C PHE A 136 -16.18 13.75 2.33
N VAL A 137 -15.93 12.53 1.84
CA VAL A 137 -16.72 11.92 0.75
C VAL A 137 -18.19 11.76 1.17
N GLU A 138 -18.44 11.25 2.38
CA GLU A 138 -19.79 11.12 2.93
C GLU A 138 -20.51 12.48 3.04
N GLN A 139 -19.80 13.52 3.51
CA GLN A 139 -20.34 14.88 3.58
C GLN A 139 -20.62 15.48 2.19
N ALA A 140 -19.78 15.18 1.20
CA ALA A 140 -20.00 15.62 -0.18
C ALA A 140 -21.26 14.97 -0.76
N PHE A 141 -21.48 13.68 -0.52
CA PHE A 141 -22.70 12.97 -0.89
C PHE A 141 -23.93 13.59 -0.23
N ASN A 142 -23.90 13.84 1.08
CA ASN A 142 -25.00 14.46 1.82
C ASN A 142 -25.36 15.87 1.30
N LYS A 143 -24.44 16.54 0.60
CA LYS A 143 -24.66 17.85 -0.04
C LYS A 143 -25.03 17.74 -1.53
N GLY A 144 -25.16 16.54 -2.08
CA GLY A 144 -25.42 16.31 -3.50
C GLY A 144 -24.24 16.65 -4.42
N LEU A 145 -23.01 16.66 -3.91
CA LEU A 145 -21.79 16.94 -4.68
C LEU A 145 -21.18 15.68 -5.32
N CYS A 146 -21.62 14.49 -4.90
CA CYS A 146 -21.34 13.21 -5.57
C CYS A 146 -22.56 12.29 -5.45
N CYS A 147 -22.64 11.25 -6.29
CA CYS A 147 -23.76 10.31 -6.33
C CYS A 147 -23.67 9.19 -5.29
N ASP A 148 -22.46 8.83 -4.86
CA ASP A 148 -22.26 7.70 -3.95
C ASP A 148 -21.70 8.20 -2.60
N PRO A 149 -22.17 7.63 -1.46
CA PRO A 149 -21.65 7.97 -0.13
C PRO A 149 -20.30 7.33 0.17
N LEU A 150 -19.93 6.30 -0.60
CA LEU A 150 -18.73 5.50 -0.41
C LEU A 150 -18.10 5.20 -1.78
N THR A 151 -16.80 4.98 -1.78
CA THR A 151 -16.07 4.53 -2.97
C THR A 151 -16.33 3.04 -3.22
N GLU A 152 -16.55 2.68 -4.46
CA GLU A 152 -16.47 1.28 -4.88
C GLU A 152 -15.00 0.88 -4.99
N ASN A 153 -14.62 -0.19 -4.30
CA ASN A 153 -13.24 -0.69 -4.29
C ASN A 153 -13.17 -2.09 -4.88
N ILE A 154 -12.38 -2.25 -5.94
CA ILE A 154 -12.00 -3.55 -6.49
C ILE A 154 -10.57 -3.81 -6.06
N SER A 155 -10.35 -4.85 -5.25
CA SER A 155 -9.01 -5.24 -4.79
C SER A 155 -8.61 -6.59 -5.36
N GLY A 156 -7.33 -6.76 -5.64
CA GLY A 156 -6.74 -8.02 -6.07
C GLY A 156 -5.27 -8.13 -5.70
N SER A 157 -4.70 -9.32 -5.91
CA SER A 157 -3.27 -9.57 -5.75
C SER A 157 -2.63 -9.99 -7.07
N CYS A 158 -1.35 -9.70 -7.23
CA CYS A 158 -0.57 -10.32 -8.30
C CYS A 158 -0.38 -11.81 -8.02
N ASN A 159 -0.15 -12.61 -9.07
CA ASN A 159 0.12 -14.05 -8.98
C ASN A 159 1.33 -14.42 -8.09
N ASP A 160 2.18 -13.44 -7.74
CA ASP A 160 3.30 -13.62 -6.82
C ASP A 160 2.89 -13.64 -5.33
N GLY A 161 1.63 -13.28 -5.02
CA GLY A 161 1.08 -13.19 -3.66
C GLY A 161 1.69 -12.06 -2.81
N LYS A 162 2.60 -11.26 -3.37
CA LYS A 162 3.40 -10.25 -2.65
C LYS A 162 2.94 -8.83 -2.93
N SER A 163 2.32 -8.63 -4.07
CA SER A 163 1.81 -7.32 -4.50
C SER A 163 0.28 -7.32 -4.51
N HIS A 164 -0.31 -6.26 -3.98
CA HIS A 164 -1.75 -6.03 -3.95
C HIS A 164 -2.06 -4.73 -4.68
N ALA A 165 -3.24 -4.66 -5.27
CA ALA A 165 -3.74 -3.44 -5.88
C ALA A 165 -5.17 -3.19 -5.47
N THR A 166 -5.55 -1.92 -5.45
CA THR A 166 -6.94 -1.48 -5.29
C THR A 166 -7.27 -0.42 -6.34
N LEU A 167 -8.35 -0.65 -7.08
CA LEU A 167 -9.01 0.33 -7.94
C LEU A 167 -10.22 0.89 -7.18
N ALA A 168 -10.11 2.13 -6.73
CA ALA A 168 -11.21 2.90 -6.15
C ALA A 168 -11.93 3.70 -7.23
N ILE A 169 -13.27 3.73 -7.17
CA ILE A 169 -14.14 4.41 -8.12
C ILE A 169 -15.20 5.19 -7.33
N LEU A 170 -15.45 6.44 -7.71
CA LEU A 170 -16.52 7.27 -7.15
C LEU A 170 -17.31 7.92 -8.28
N LYS A 171 -18.64 7.75 -8.29
CA LYS A 171 -19.51 8.47 -9.22
C LYS A 171 -19.82 9.86 -8.69
N ILE A 172 -19.58 10.88 -9.51
CA ILE A 172 -19.87 12.28 -9.15
C ILE A 172 -21.28 12.67 -9.58
N LYS A 173 -21.54 12.63 -10.89
CA LYS A 173 -22.82 12.97 -11.52
C LYS A 173 -22.86 12.36 -12.91
N ASP A 174 -24.05 12.11 -13.44
CA ASP A 174 -24.24 11.63 -14.82
C ASP A 174 -23.26 10.50 -15.21
N ASP A 175 -22.40 10.77 -16.20
CA ASP A 175 -21.35 9.88 -16.71
C ASP A 175 -19.94 10.29 -16.24
N GLU A 176 -19.83 11.03 -15.13
CA GLU A 176 -18.56 11.52 -14.58
C GLU A 176 -18.12 10.72 -13.34
N TYR A 177 -16.93 10.14 -13.42
CA TYR A 177 -16.34 9.32 -12.38
C TYR A 177 -14.93 9.79 -12.02
N ILE A 178 -14.57 9.64 -10.74
CA ILE A 178 -13.19 9.75 -10.27
C ILE A 178 -12.68 8.35 -10.01
N THR A 179 -11.45 8.08 -10.42
CA THR A 179 -10.78 6.80 -10.16
C THR A 179 -9.42 6.98 -9.49
N SER A 180 -8.99 5.97 -8.74
CA SER A 180 -7.61 5.85 -8.27
C SER A 180 -7.20 4.38 -8.28
N LEU A 181 -6.05 4.08 -8.89
CA LEU A 181 -5.42 2.77 -8.84
C LEU A 181 -4.15 2.89 -8.01
N VAL A 182 -4.08 2.13 -6.92
CA VAL A 182 -2.90 2.08 -6.05
C VAL A 182 -2.41 0.65 -5.96
N GLU A 183 -1.12 0.47 -6.19
CA GLU A 183 -0.40 -0.79 -5.97
C GLU A 183 0.41 -0.68 -4.66
N CYS A 184 0.49 -1.79 -3.93
CA CYS A 184 1.26 -1.93 -2.70
C CYS A 184 1.97 -3.28 -2.71
N SER A 185 3.29 -3.28 -2.57
CA SER A 185 4.06 -4.51 -2.41
C SER A 185 4.67 -4.54 -1.02
N ALA A 186 4.32 -5.57 -0.25
CA ALA A 186 4.86 -5.75 1.10
C ALA A 186 5.21 -7.22 1.33
N ILE A 187 6.47 -7.46 1.67
CA ILE A 187 7.05 -8.79 1.82
C ILE A 187 7.45 -8.92 3.28
N ASN A 188 6.95 -9.95 3.96
CA ASN A 188 7.15 -10.15 5.40
C ASN A 188 6.78 -8.91 6.26
N PHE A 189 5.93 -8.01 5.75
CA PHE A 189 5.51 -6.79 6.41
C PHE A 189 4.03 -6.91 6.76
N TYR A 190 3.73 -7.02 8.06
CA TYR A 190 2.40 -7.44 8.56
C TYR A 190 1.72 -6.43 9.49
N VAL A 191 2.29 -5.24 9.64
CA VAL A 191 1.73 -4.17 10.48
C VAL A 191 0.34 -3.75 9.99
N ILE A 192 0.23 -3.62 8.67
CA ILE A 192 -0.99 -3.27 7.96
C ILE A 192 -1.04 -4.21 6.75
N PRO A 193 -2.15 -4.93 6.52
CA PRO A 193 -2.28 -5.76 5.32
C PRO A 193 -2.05 -4.91 4.05
N PRO A 194 -1.30 -5.39 3.04
CA PRO A 194 -1.03 -4.60 1.83
C PRO A 194 -2.30 -4.14 1.10
N ARG A 195 -3.36 -4.97 1.16
CA ARG A 195 -4.69 -4.59 0.68
C ARG A 195 -5.24 -3.37 1.41
N ALA A 196 -5.14 -3.31 2.74
CA ALA A 196 -5.61 -2.17 3.51
C ALA A 196 -4.80 -0.91 3.18
N ILE A 197 -3.47 -1.01 3.06
CA ILE A 197 -2.62 0.12 2.63
C ILE A 197 -3.08 0.65 1.27
N SER A 198 -3.17 -0.22 0.25
CA SER A 198 -3.58 0.22 -1.10
C SER A 198 -5.00 0.80 -1.13
N THR A 199 -5.91 0.27 -0.31
CA THR A 199 -7.29 0.79 -0.22
C THR A 199 -7.32 2.19 0.38
N GLU A 200 -6.70 2.40 1.55
CA GLU A 200 -6.71 3.70 2.23
C GLU A 200 -6.07 4.81 1.36
N ILE A 201 -4.97 4.49 0.66
CA ILE A 201 -4.32 5.44 -0.25
C ILE A 201 -5.22 5.71 -1.48
N ALA A 202 -5.88 4.68 -2.03
CA ALA A 202 -6.78 4.87 -3.18
C ALA A 202 -7.98 5.75 -2.81
N GLU A 203 -8.60 5.54 -1.64
CA GLU A 203 -9.71 6.36 -1.14
C GLU A 203 -9.27 7.80 -0.84
N TYR A 204 -8.09 7.96 -0.23
CA TYR A 204 -7.48 9.28 -0.02
C TYR A 204 -7.29 10.03 -1.34
N ASN A 205 -6.78 9.35 -2.37
CA ASN A 205 -6.62 9.91 -3.71
C ASN A 205 -7.96 10.30 -4.33
N ILE A 206 -9.03 9.50 -4.14
CA ILE A 206 -10.38 9.88 -4.56
C ILE A 206 -10.83 11.16 -3.85
N ALA A 207 -10.72 11.23 -2.53
CA ALA A 207 -11.15 12.40 -1.75
C ALA A 207 -10.45 13.68 -2.22
N LYS A 208 -9.14 13.62 -2.48
CA LYS A 208 -8.38 14.75 -3.04
C LYS A 208 -8.86 15.16 -4.43
N LYS A 209 -9.10 14.20 -5.31
CA LYS A 209 -9.59 14.47 -6.67
C LYS A 209 -11.01 15.04 -6.64
N LEU A 210 -11.84 14.61 -5.69
CA LEU A 210 -13.19 15.13 -5.47
C LEU A 210 -13.14 16.57 -4.95
N GLN A 211 -12.25 16.85 -3.99
CA GLN A 211 -12.03 18.21 -3.50
C GLN A 211 -11.64 19.15 -4.64
N LYS A 212 -10.65 18.77 -5.47
CA LYS A 212 -10.25 19.56 -6.64
C LYS A 212 -11.41 19.79 -7.61
N TYR A 213 -12.21 18.75 -7.88
CA TYR A 213 -13.39 18.86 -8.73
C TYR A 213 -14.40 19.88 -8.18
N ILE A 214 -14.72 19.80 -6.88
CA ILE A 214 -15.66 20.72 -6.21
C ILE A 214 -15.15 22.17 -6.25
N GLU A 215 -13.84 22.37 -6.13
CA GLU A 215 -13.20 23.69 -6.21
C GLU A 215 -13.12 24.25 -7.65
N GLY A 216 -13.60 23.51 -8.66
CA GLY A 216 -13.50 23.89 -10.07
C GLY A 216 -12.08 23.76 -10.64
N ASN A 217 -11.19 23.08 -9.93
CA ASN A 217 -9.84 22.78 -10.40
C ASN A 217 -9.87 21.56 -11.33
N ASN A 218 -8.91 21.48 -12.27
CA ASN A 218 -8.79 20.32 -13.15
C ASN A 218 -8.55 19.04 -12.32
N SER A 219 -9.54 18.16 -12.35
CA SER A 219 -9.47 16.79 -11.85
C SER A 219 -9.56 15.83 -13.03
N SER A 220 -8.87 14.69 -12.95
CA SER A 220 -8.99 13.66 -13.98
C SER A 220 -10.33 12.95 -13.82
N ILE A 221 -11.24 13.21 -14.75
CA ILE A 221 -12.58 12.61 -14.80
C ILE A 221 -12.60 11.52 -15.87
N SER A 222 -13.23 10.40 -15.55
CA SER A 222 -13.44 9.26 -16.44
C SER A 222 -14.92 9.12 -16.78
N THR A 223 -15.21 8.60 -17.97
CA THR A 223 -16.56 8.20 -18.38
C THR A 223 -16.85 6.75 -18.04
N TYR A 224 -18.12 6.33 -18.00
CA TYR A 224 -18.47 4.93 -17.72
C TYR A 224 -17.80 3.93 -18.67
N PRO A 225 -17.72 4.16 -20.00
CA PRO A 225 -16.94 3.29 -20.89
C PRO A 225 -15.46 3.20 -20.51
N ALA A 226 -14.85 4.29 -20.02
CA ALA A 226 -13.47 4.28 -19.53
C ALA A 226 -13.36 3.45 -18.22
N ILE A 227 -14.33 3.57 -17.32
CA ILE A 227 -14.40 2.74 -16.09
C ILE A 227 -14.47 1.25 -16.45
N LEU A 228 -15.34 0.85 -17.38
CA LEU A 228 -15.44 -0.55 -17.81
C LEU A 228 -14.11 -1.08 -18.35
N LYS A 229 -13.38 -0.27 -19.13
CA LYS A 229 -12.05 -0.64 -19.62
C LYS A 229 -11.04 -0.79 -18.47
N MET A 230 -11.06 0.12 -17.48
CA MET A 230 -10.18 0.04 -16.31
C MET A 230 -10.48 -1.19 -15.46
N ARG A 231 -11.77 -1.50 -15.20
CA ARG A 231 -12.20 -2.70 -14.47
C ARG A 231 -11.73 -3.96 -15.17
N LYS A 232 -11.95 -4.05 -16.49
CA LYS A 232 -11.52 -5.20 -17.29
C LYS A 232 -10.01 -5.40 -17.20
N TYR A 233 -9.23 -4.34 -17.42
CA TYR A 233 -7.78 -4.39 -17.27
C TYR A 233 -7.35 -4.83 -15.86
N PHE A 234 -8.03 -4.33 -14.82
CA PHE A 234 -7.72 -4.68 -13.44
C PHE A 234 -7.94 -6.18 -13.17
N VAL A 235 -9.09 -6.72 -13.57
CA VAL A 235 -9.43 -8.15 -13.38
C VAL A 235 -8.52 -9.06 -14.21
N GLU A 236 -8.09 -8.63 -15.40
CA GLU A 236 -7.13 -9.38 -16.22
C GLU A 236 -5.72 -9.39 -15.60
N LYS A 237 -5.33 -8.32 -14.91
CA LYS A 237 -4.00 -8.17 -14.32
C LYS A 237 -3.86 -8.79 -12.92
N TYR A 238 -4.91 -8.69 -12.11
CA TYR A 238 -4.89 -9.09 -10.71
C TYR A 238 -5.86 -10.23 -10.46
N ASP A 239 -5.40 -11.22 -9.69
CA ASP A 239 -6.29 -12.22 -9.14
C ASP A 239 -7.22 -11.53 -8.14
N THR A 240 -8.49 -11.43 -8.52
CA THR A 240 -9.51 -10.71 -7.77
C THR A 240 -10.28 -11.71 -6.92
N PHE A 241 -10.55 -11.36 -5.68
CA PHE A 241 -11.37 -12.22 -4.83
C PHE A 241 -12.77 -12.36 -5.44
N PRO A 242 -13.35 -13.58 -5.48
CA PRO A 242 -14.58 -13.88 -6.23
C PRO A 242 -15.82 -13.12 -5.77
N TYR A 243 -15.77 -12.38 -4.66
CA TYR A 243 -16.88 -11.55 -4.18
C TYR A 243 -16.98 -10.16 -4.86
N SER A 244 -16.03 -9.80 -5.74
CA SER A 244 -15.92 -8.45 -6.32
C SER A 244 -16.51 -8.29 -7.72
N ILE A 245 -17.02 -9.37 -8.33
CA ILE A 245 -17.35 -9.42 -9.76
C ILE A 245 -18.86 -9.65 -9.93
N ASN A 246 -19.66 -8.60 -9.74
CA ASN A 246 -20.91 -8.47 -10.48
C ASN A 246 -20.61 -7.62 -11.71
N LEU A 247 -20.10 -8.27 -12.77
CA LEU A 247 -19.88 -7.61 -14.06
C LEU A 247 -21.16 -7.53 -14.92
N ASP A 248 -22.29 -8.03 -14.43
CA ASP A 248 -23.58 -7.95 -15.10
C ASP A 248 -24.64 -7.37 -14.15
N GLY A 249 -25.04 -6.12 -14.40
CA GLY A 249 -26.08 -5.38 -13.69
C GLY A 249 -26.31 -4.01 -14.31
#